data_AF-A0A5N6QZC4-F1
#
_entry.id   AF-A0A5N6QZC4-F1
#
_cell.length_a   1.000
_cell.length_b   1.000
_cell.length_c   1.000
_cell.angle_alpha   90.00
_cell.angle_beta   90.00
_cell.angle_gamma   90.00
#
_symmetry.space_group_name_H-M   'P 1'
#
loop_
_entity.id
_entity.type
_entity.pdbx_description
1 polymer ?
#
loop_
_entity_poly.entity_id
_entity_poly.type
_entity_poly.pdbx_seq_one_letter_code
_entity_poly.pdbx_strand_id
1 'polypeptide(L)' 'MWKTGVRVIANEDGIVKSDEIKRCLELVIEGGEKGEGLRINAKKCRDLAREASKEGGSSYENLKSFVDEIGEASC' A
#
# COMPACT_ATOMS: atom_id res chain seq x y z
N MET A 1 -2.65 -6.16 9.90
CA MET A 1 -2.05 -5.04 9.14
C MET A 1 -0.97 -5.62 8.21
N TRP A 2 -0.83 -5.10 6.98
CA TRP A 2 -0.06 -5.68 5.87
C TRP A 2 1.47 -5.63 6.00
N LYS A 3 2.01 -4.94 7.01
CA LYS A 3 3.45 -4.87 7.32
C LYS A 3 4.31 -4.54 6.09
N THR A 4 3.97 -3.46 5.39
CA THR A 4 4.67 -2.99 4.17
C THR A 4 5.61 -1.80 4.42
N GLY A 5 5.59 -1.21 5.62
CA GLY A 5 6.44 -0.09 5.99
C GLY A 5 6.51 0.15 7.50
N VAL A 6 7.22 1.21 7.89
CA VAL A 6 7.37 1.66 9.28
C VAL A 6 6.63 2.98 9.45
N ARG A 7 5.86 3.11 10.53
CA ARG A 7 5.19 4.36 10.90
C ARG A 7 6.14 5.20 11.76
N VAL A 8 6.30 6.47 11.39
CA VAL A 8 7.05 7.45 12.18
C VAL A 8 6.31 7.79 13.47
N ILE A 9 7.08 8.13 14.51
CA ILE A 9 6.58 8.54 15.82
C ILE A 9 6.80 10.04 15.99
N ALA A 10 5.72 10.78 16.23
CA ALA A 10 5.78 12.20 16.57
C ALA A 10 6.03 12.40 18.07
N ASN A 11 6.63 13.52 18.45
CA ASN A 11 6.70 13.95 19.85
C ASN A 11 5.32 14.47 20.35
N GLU A 12 5.27 14.95 21.58
CA GLU A 12 4.05 15.47 22.23
C GLU A 12 3.42 16.66 21.45
N ASP A 13 4.24 17.43 20.74
CA ASP A 13 3.78 18.55 19.89
C ASP A 13 3.29 18.11 18.50
N GLY A 14 3.32 16.80 18.20
CA GLY A 14 2.99 16.27 16.88
C GLY A 14 4.09 16.44 15.83
N ILE A 15 5.31 16.82 16.24
CA ILE A 15 6.46 17.04 15.35
C ILE A 15 7.27 15.74 15.21
N VAL A 16 7.58 15.36 13.96
CA VAL A 16 8.49 14.25 13.65
C VAL A 16 9.90 14.81 13.46
N LYS A 17 10.84 14.37 14.30
CA LYS A 17 12.24 14.79 14.23
C LYS A 17 12.99 14.08 13.10
N SER A 18 14.06 14.70 12.61
CA SER A 18 14.92 14.13 11.56
C SER A 18 15.48 12.75 11.92
N ASP A 19 15.85 12.55 13.19
CA ASP A 19 16.44 11.29 13.65
C ASP A 19 15.43 10.15 13.60
N GLU A 20 14.14 10.43 13.82
CA GLU A 20 13.07 9.44 13.67
C GLU A 20 12.86 9.04 12.20
N ILE A 21 12.96 10.01 11.28
CA ILE A 21 12.90 9.73 9.85
C ILE A 21 14.09 8.87 9.44
N LYS A 22 15.30 9.21 9.90
CA LYS A 22 16.53 8.45 9.63
C LYS A 22 16.41 7.02 10.16
N ARG A 23 15.99 6.83 11.40
CA ARG A 23 15.75 5.50 12.00
C ARG A 23 14.76 4.67 11.18
N CYS A 24 13.67 5.27 10.70
CA CYS A 24 12.68 4.56 9.88
C CYS A 24 13.28 4.14 8.52
N LEU A 25 14.06 5.01 7.88
CA LEU A 25 14.76 4.69 6.62
C LEU A 25 15.75 3.55 6.81
N GLU A 26 16.59 3.62 7.85
CA GLU A 26 17.55 2.56 8.19
C GLU A 26 16.85 1.22 8.43
N LEU A 27 15.72 1.20 9.14
CA LEU A 27 14.94 -0.03 9.33
C LEU A 27 14.37 -0.61 8.02
N VAL A 28 13.96 0.24 7.09
CA VAL A 28 13.39 -0.21 5.81
C VAL A 28 14.48 -0.68 4.84
N ILE A 29 15.64 -0.03 4.83
CA ILE A 29 16.73 -0.32 3.90
C ILE A 29 17.66 -1.39 4.48
N GLU A 30 18.18 -1.16 5.68
CA GLU A 30 19.27 -1.90 6.31
C GLU A 30 18.81 -2.76 7.51
N GLY A 31 17.53 -2.76 7.85
CA GLY A 31 16.96 -3.48 9.01
C GLY A 31 16.95 -5.02 8.91
N GLY A 32 17.84 -5.62 8.13
CA GLY A 32 17.99 -7.07 7.97
C GLY A 32 16.70 -7.77 7.58
N GLU A 33 16.38 -8.86 8.29
CA GLU A 33 15.16 -9.65 8.07
C GLU A 33 13.88 -8.83 8.20
N LYS A 34 13.87 -7.84 9.10
CA LYS A 34 12.71 -6.96 9.29
C LYS A 34 12.48 -6.11 8.04
N GLY A 35 13.52 -5.45 7.54
CA GLY A 35 13.44 -4.65 6.30
C GLY A 35 13.06 -5.50 5.09
N GLU A 36 13.63 -6.70 4.98
CA GLU A 36 13.30 -7.64 3.90
C GLU A 36 11.85 -8.11 3.94
N GLY A 37 11.34 -8.41 5.14
CA GLY A 37 9.93 -8.74 5.33
C GLY A 37 8.99 -7.63 4.86
N LEU A 38 9.33 -6.35 5.11
CA LEU A 38 8.54 -5.21 4.63
C LEU A 38 8.50 -5.17 3.09
N ARG A 39 9.65 -5.34 2.44
CA ARG A 39 9.77 -5.31 0.97
C ARG A 39 9.03 -6.47 0.30
N ILE A 40 9.15 -7.67 0.84
CA ILE A 40 8.41 -8.85 0.37
C ILE A 40 6.90 -8.61 0.45
N ASN A 41 6.42 -8.09 1.58
CA ASN A 41 4.99 -7.81 1.74
C ASN A 41 4.52 -6.69 0.80
N ALA A 42 5.31 -5.64 0.62
CA ALA A 42 5.01 -4.56 -0.32
C ALA A 42 4.94 -5.08 -1.76
N LYS A 43 5.87 -5.94 -2.17
CA LYS A 43 5.86 -6.60 -3.49
C LYS A 43 4.62 -7.47 -3.68
N LYS A 44 4.27 -8.30 -2.69
CA LYS A 44 3.04 -9.11 -2.72
C LYS A 44 1.79 -8.24 -2.87
N CYS A 45 1.68 -7.14 -2.11
CA CYS A 45 0.56 -6.20 -2.24
C CYS A 45 0.50 -5.58 -3.63
N ARG A 46 1.65 -5.15 -4.18
CA ARG A 46 1.75 -4.60 -5.54
C ARG A 46 1.28 -5.61 -6.59
N ASP A 47 1.72 -6.85 -6.49
CA ASP A 47 1.41 -7.88 -7.47
C ASP A 47 -0.08 -8.23 -7.41
N LEU A 48 -0.66 -8.39 -6.22
CA LEU A 48 -2.11 -8.58 -6.03
C LEU A 48 -2.93 -7.40 -6.58
N ALA A 49 -2.51 -6.16 -6.32
CA ALA A 49 -3.21 -4.98 -6.82
C ALA A 49 -3.17 -4.90 -8.35
N ARG A 50 -2.05 -5.27 -8.98
CA ARG A 50 -1.92 -5.34 -10.44
C ARG A 50 -2.83 -6.41 -11.02
N GLU A 51 -2.86 -7.60 -10.42
CA GLU A 51 -3.70 -8.70 -10.87
C GLU A 51 -5.20 -8.39 -10.73
N ALA A 52 -5.60 -7.70 -9.68
CA ALA A 52 -6.98 -7.27 -9.51
C ALA A 52 -7.39 -6.16 -10.50
N SER A 53 -6.46 -5.26 -10.85
CA SER A 53 -6.78 -4.05 -11.63
C SER A 53 -6.61 -4.21 -13.15
N LYS A 54 -5.89 -5.23 -13.63
CA LYS A 54 -5.73 -5.47 -15.08
C LYS A 54 -7.07 -5.85 -15.72
N GLU A 55 -7.17 -5.72 -17.04
CA GLU A 55 -8.34 -6.20 -17.78
C GLU A 55 -8.62 -7.69 -17.49
N GLY A 56 -9.89 -8.02 -17.23
CA GLY A 56 -10.30 -9.34 -16.73
C GLY A 56 -10.01 -9.60 -15.25
N GLY A 57 -9.39 -8.65 -14.54
CA GLY A 57 -9.12 -8.71 -13.11
C GLY A 57 -10.35 -8.37 -12.27
N SER A 58 -10.38 -8.83 -11.02
CA SER A 58 -11.57 -8.70 -10.16
C SER A 58 -12.02 -7.26 -9.91
N SER A 59 -11.08 -6.33 -9.70
CA SER A 59 -11.41 -4.92 -9.51
C SER A 59 -11.82 -4.26 -10.83
N TYR A 60 -11.24 -4.69 -11.96
CA TYR A 60 -11.62 -4.21 -13.28
C TYR A 60 -13.07 -4.61 -13.62
N GLU A 61 -13.40 -5.90 -13.47
CA GLU A 61 -14.75 -6.39 -13.74
C GLU A 61 -15.79 -5.76 -12.79
N ASN A 62 -15.48 -5.62 -11.50
CA ASN A 62 -16.37 -4.94 -10.57
C ASN A 62 -16.62 -3.48 -10.95
N LEU A 63 -15.58 -2.75 -11.36
CA LEU A 63 -15.73 -1.36 -11.79
C LEU A 63 -16.51 -1.26 -13.09
N LYS A 64 -16.27 -2.17 -14.04
CA LYS A 64 -17.00 -2.25 -15.30
C LYS A 64 -18.49 -2.46 -15.05
N SER A 65 -18.86 -3.47 -14.25
CA SER A 65 -20.26 -3.72 -13.88
C SER A 65 -20.92 -2.51 -13.23
N PHE A 66 -20.22 -1.83 -12.32
CA PHE A 66 -20.74 -0.62 -11.67
C PHE A 66 -21.02 0.52 -12.67
N VAL A 67 -20.12 0.73 -13.65
CA VAL A 67 -20.31 1.75 -14.69
C VAL A 67 -21.47 1.36 -15.62
N ASP A 68 -21.57 0.08 -15.99
CA ASP A 68 -22.66 -0.43 -16.83
C ASP A 68 -24.02 -0.21 -16.15
N GLU A 69 -24.16 -0.52 -14.85
CA GLU A 69 -25.38 -0.29 -14.06
C GLU A 69 -25.81 1.19 -14.04
N ILE A 70 -24.87 2.12 -13.89
CA ILE A 70 -25.16 3.56 -13.91
C ILE A 70 -25.57 4.02 -15.32
N GLY A 71 -24.93 3.46 -16.35
CA GLY A 71 -25.24 3.74 -17.75
C GLY A 71 -26.66 3.32 -18.12
N GLU A 72 -27.09 2.14 -17.66
CA GLU A 72 -28.45 1.63 -17.87
C GLU A 72 -29.52 2.44 -17.12
N ALA A 73 -29.21 2.93 -15.92
CA ALA A 73 -30.13 3.75 -15.12
C ALA A 73 -30.35 5.18 -15.68
N SER A 74 -29.60 5.56 -16.73
CA SER A 74 -29.67 6.89 -17.36
C SER A 74 -30.56 6.94 -18.61
N CYS A 75 -31.23 5.83 -18.96
CA CYS A 75 -32.25 5.70 -20.00
C CYS A 75 -33.65 5.53 -19.38
#